data_AF-A0A966UD89-F1
#
_entry.id   AF-A0A966UD89-F1
#
_cell.length_a   1.000
_cell.length_b   1.000
_cell.length_c   1.000
_cell.angle_alpha   90.00
_cell.angle_beta   90.00
_cell.angle_gamma   90.00
#
_symmetry.space_group_name_H-M   'P 1'
#
loop_
_entity.id
_entity.type
_entity.pdbx_description
1 polymer ?
#
loop_
_entity_poly.entity_id
_entity_poly.type
_entity_poly.pdbx_seq_one_letter_code
_entity_poly.pdbx_strand_id
1 'polypeptide(L)'
;MSSFLRSFLTVVWFGLAAVLIASLLLWVASLLRPVKPTREKQLTYESGVDPVGEGWSQSQVRYYIFALLFVIFDVEAVFIFPWATQLE
;
A
#
# COMPACT_ATOMS: atom_id res chain seq x y z
N MET A 1 -8.16 20.62 26.07
CA MET A 1 -8.09 19.92 24.76
C MET A 1 -9.47 19.91 24.13
N SER A 2 -9.65 20.53 22.96
CA SER A 2 -10.96 20.52 22.27
C SER A 2 -11.37 19.08 21.91
N SER A 3 -12.68 18.82 21.88
CA SER A 3 -13.24 17.51 21.49
C SER A 3 -12.75 17.09 20.10
N PHE A 4 -12.70 18.04 19.17
CA PHE A 4 -12.13 17.88 17.82
C PHE A 4 -10.71 17.31 17.86
N LEU A 5 -9.80 17.96 18.60
CA LEU A 5 -8.41 17.53 18.67
C LEU A 5 -8.27 16.14 19.31
N ARG A 6 -9.13 15.78 20.27
CA ARG A 6 -9.17 14.42 20.83
C ARG A 6 -9.51 13.39 19.74
N SER A 7 -10.49 13.65 18.89
CA SER A 7 -10.88 12.74 17.81
C SER A 7 -9.73 12.48 16.81
N PHE A 8 -9.03 13.52 16.37
CA PHE A 8 -7.88 13.35 15.48
C PHE A 8 -6.74 12.59 16.15
N LEU A 9 -6.45 12.89 17.43
CA LEU A 9 -5.44 12.17 18.18
C LEU A 9 -5.80 10.68 18.32
N THR A 10 -7.08 10.34 18.52
CA THR A 10 -7.53 8.95 18.55
C THR A 10 -7.24 8.23 17.24
N VAL A 11 -7.52 8.85 16.09
CA VAL A 11 -7.24 8.28 14.77
C VAL A 11 -5.74 8.06 14.57
N VAL A 12 -4.92 9.04 14.96
CA VAL A 12 -3.45 8.95 14.88
C VAL A 12 -2.93 7.81 15.76
N TRP A 13 -3.39 7.72 17.02
CA TRP A 13 -2.97 6.64 17.92
C TRP A 13 -3.39 5.26 17.43
N PHE A 14 -4.58 5.15 16.83
CA PHE A 14 -5.04 3.90 16.22
C PHE A 14 -4.17 3.50 15.04
N GLY A 15 -3.85 4.43 14.14
CA GLY A 15 -2.94 4.18 13.01
C GLY A 15 -1.54 3.80 13.46
N LEU A 16 -0.99 4.48 14.47
CA LEU A 16 0.30 4.14 15.07
C LEU A 16 0.29 2.74 15.69
N ALA A 17 -0.77 2.39 16.44
CA ALA A 17 -0.92 1.06 17.02
C ALA A 17 -0.97 -0.03 15.93
N ALA A 18 -1.67 0.21 14.82
CA ALA A 18 -1.74 -0.73 13.70
C ALA A 18 -0.36 -0.98 13.08
N VAL A 19 0.41 0.08 12.81
CA VAL A 19 1.78 -0.04 12.27
C VAL A 19 2.71 -0.71 13.28
N LEU A 20 2.60 -0.39 14.57
CA LEU A 20 3.40 -1.01 15.64
C LEU A 20 3.14 -2.51 15.74
N ILE A 21 1.88 -2.92 15.75
CA ILE A 21 1.52 -4.33 15.86
C ILE A 21 1.99 -5.09 14.60
N ALA A 22 1.73 -4.56 13.40
CA ALA A 22 2.15 -5.20 12.16
C ALA A 22 3.68 -5.36 12.08
N SER A 23 4.42 -4.30 12.40
CA SER A 23 5.88 -4.35 12.41
C SER A 23 6.44 -5.27 13.49
N LEU A 24 5.86 -5.28 14.70
CA LEU A 24 6.25 -6.18 15.78
C LEU A 24 6.04 -7.65 15.38
N LEU A 25 4.91 -7.99 14.77
CA LEU A 25 4.63 -9.36 14.33
C LEU A 25 5.62 -9.82 13.25
N LEU A 26 5.91 -8.97 12.26
CA LEU A 26 6.92 -9.25 11.24
C LEU A 26 8.31 -9.40 11.85
N TRP A 27 8.66 -8.56 12.82
CA TRP A 27 9.94 -8.61 13.52
C TRP A 27 10.09 -9.90 14.33
N VAL A 28 9.08 -10.28 15.12
CA VAL A 28 9.06 -11.56 15.86
C VAL A 28 9.15 -12.75 14.90
N ALA A 29 8.38 -12.74 13.80
CA ALA A 29 8.45 -13.79 12.80
C ALA A 29 9.85 -13.91 12.17
N SER A 30 10.52 -12.79 11.94
CA SER A 30 11.89 -12.77 11.42
C SER A 30 12.92 -13.35 12.39
N LEU A 31 12.70 -13.17 13.71
CA LEU A 31 13.58 -13.68 14.76
C LEU A 31 13.40 -15.18 15.00
N LEU A 32 12.16 -15.68 14.90
CA LEU A 32 11.83 -17.10 15.13
C LEU A 32 12.11 -18.00 13.93
N ARG A 33 12.09 -17.45 12.71
CA ARG A 33 12.26 -18.23 11.47
C ARG A 33 13.68 -18.82 11.37
N PRO A 34 13.84 -20.10 10.95
CA PRO A 34 15.15 -20.62 10.57
C PRO A 34 15.66 -19.95 9.29
N VAL A 35 16.83 -19.33 9.38
CA VAL A 35 17.47 -18.62 8.26
C VAL A 35 18.51 -19.52 7.60
N LYS A 36 18.17 -20.11 6.45
CA LYS A 36 19.06 -20.95 5.63
C LYS A 36 19.01 -20.50 4.15
N PRO A 37 19.65 -19.36 3.81
CA PRO A 37 19.69 -18.86 2.44
C PRO A 37 20.50 -19.83 1.57
N THR A 38 19.90 -20.27 0.46
CA THR A 38 20.58 -21.00 -0.61
C THR A 38 20.26 -20.31 -1.93
N ARG A 39 21.16 -20.38 -2.92
CA ARG A 39 20.97 -19.74 -4.22
C ARG A 39 19.61 -20.11 -4.83
N GLU A 40 19.28 -21.40 -4.82
CA GLU A 40 18.01 -21.93 -5.37
C GLU A 40 16.76 -21.36 -4.68
N LYS A 41 16.78 -21.15 -3.35
CA LYS A 41 15.64 -20.59 -2.60
C LYS A 41 15.43 -19.10 -2.85
N GLN A 42 16.44 -18.42 -3.41
CA GLN A 42 16.41 -16.99 -3.71
C GLN A 42 16.10 -16.70 -5.19
N LEU A 43 16.04 -17.74 -6.03
CA LEU A 43 15.63 -17.57 -7.43
C LEU A 43 14.16 -17.20 -7.50
N THR A 44 13.82 -16.29 -8.42
CA THR A 44 12.43 -15.99 -8.77
C THR A 44 11.75 -17.27 -9.23
N TYR A 45 10.56 -17.52 -8.70
CA TYR A 45 9.81 -18.71 -9.04
C TYR A 45 9.16 -18.58 -10.42
N GLU A 46 9.56 -19.44 -11.36
CA GLU A 46 8.89 -19.61 -12.64
C GLU A 46 8.93 -21.10 -13.08
N SER A 47 8.55 -22.00 -12.17
CA SER A 47 8.45 -23.46 -12.44
C SER A 47 9.72 -24.08 -13.06
N GLY A 48 10.90 -23.57 -12.72
CA GLY A 48 12.19 -24.07 -13.24
C GLY A 48 12.62 -23.48 -14.59
N VAL A 49 11.91 -22.48 -15.09
CA VAL A 49 12.32 -21.65 -16.23
C VAL A 49 12.97 -20.37 -15.69
N ASP A 50 14.03 -19.90 -16.33
CA ASP A 50 14.59 -18.58 -16.00
C ASP A 50 13.58 -17.50 -16.37
N PRO A 51 13.28 -16.55 -15.47
CA PRO A 51 12.25 -15.57 -15.71
C PRO A 51 12.53 -14.74 -16.96
N VAL A 52 11.60 -14.77 -17.90
CA VAL A 52 11.72 -14.03 -19.16
C VAL A 52 11.25 -12.58 -18.97
N GLY A 53 12.21 -11.69 -18.72
CA GLY A 53 11.93 -10.26 -18.69
C GLY A 53 12.93 -9.46 -17.88
N GLU A 54 14.11 -9.21 -18.43
CA GLU A 54 14.90 -8.07 -17.97
C GLU A 54 14.28 -6.78 -18.54
N GLY A 55 13.73 -5.91 -17.68
CA GLY A 55 13.16 -4.61 -18.06
C GLY A 55 11.62 -4.55 -18.14
N TRP A 56 11.09 -3.69 -19.00
CA TRP A 56 9.66 -3.31 -19.14
C TRP A 56 8.78 -4.41 -19.77
N SER A 57 9.21 -5.67 -19.71
CA SER A 57 8.64 -6.82 -20.42
C SER A 57 7.13 -7.00 -20.19
N GLN A 58 6.58 -6.47 -19.08
CA GLN A 58 5.16 -6.58 -18.71
C GLN A 58 4.52 -5.25 -18.27
N SER A 59 5.14 -4.08 -18.51
CA SER A 59 4.54 -2.79 -18.17
C SER A 59 3.47 -2.40 -19.20
N GLN A 60 2.27 -2.93 -19.01
CA GLN A 60 1.13 -2.60 -19.87
C GLN A 60 0.76 -1.13 -19.67
N VAL A 61 0.97 -0.30 -20.70
CA VAL A 61 0.64 1.15 -20.69
C VAL A 61 -0.82 1.42 -20.33
N ARG A 62 -1.72 0.43 -20.52
CA ARG A 62 -3.13 0.52 -20.07
C ARG A 62 -3.26 0.94 -18.61
N TYR A 63 -2.39 0.47 -17.71
CA TYR A 63 -2.46 0.81 -16.28
C TYR A 63 -2.11 2.27 -16.01
N TYR A 64 -1.26 2.87 -16.84
CA TYR A 64 -0.98 4.30 -16.78
C TYR A 64 -2.24 5.12 -17.09
N ILE A 65 -3.01 4.73 -18.11
CA ILE A 65 -4.27 5.41 -18.45
C ILE A 65 -5.26 5.33 -17.29
N PHE A 66 -5.37 4.16 -16.63
CA PHE A 66 -6.21 4.01 -15.44
C PHE A 66 -5.75 4.88 -14.28
N ALA A 67 -4.45 4.94 -14.00
CA ALA A 67 -3.91 5.78 -12.94
C ALA A 67 -4.14 7.28 -13.23
N LEU A 68 -3.92 7.70 -14.48
CA LEU A 68 -4.16 9.08 -14.90
C LEU A 68 -5.63 9.47 -14.78
N LEU A 69 -6.55 8.62 -15.26
CA LEU A 69 -7.99 8.84 -15.11
C LEU A 69 -8.39 8.89 -13.64
N PHE A 70 -7.87 7.98 -12.79
CA PHE A 70 -8.13 7.99 -11.36
C PHE A 70 -7.73 9.33 -10.72
N VAL A 71 -6.54 9.84 -11.01
CA VAL A 71 -6.08 11.13 -10.47
C VAL A 71 -6.96 12.29 -10.93
N ILE A 72 -7.38 12.30 -12.20
CA ILE A 72 -8.28 13.33 -12.72
C ILE A 72 -9.62 13.29 -11.96
N PHE A 73 -10.24 12.11 -11.84
CA PHE A 73 -11.51 11.97 -11.13
C PHE A 73 -11.40 12.23 -9.62
N ASP A 74 -10.28 11.90 -8.98
CA ASP A 74 -10.05 12.19 -7.56
C ASP A 74 -10.00 13.71 -7.31
N VAL A 75 -9.32 14.45 -8.21
CA VAL A 75 -9.31 15.92 -8.17
C VAL A 75 -10.71 16.50 -8.42
N GLU A 76 -11.45 15.96 -9.39
CA GLU A 76 -12.85 16.36 -9.62
C GLU A 76 -13.74 16.11 -8.41
N ALA A 77 -13.56 14.97 -7.73
CA ALA A 77 -14.31 14.64 -6.52
C ALA A 77 -14.09 15.68 -5.42
N VAL A 78 -12.85 16.15 -5.20
CA VAL A 78 -12.54 17.22 -4.23
C VAL A 78 -13.33 18.50 -4.51
N PHE A 79 -13.61 18.84 -5.77
CA PHE A 79 -14.46 19.98 -6.13
C PHE A 79 -15.95 19.71 -5.98
N ILE A 80 -16.39 18.48 -6.20
CA ILE A 80 -17.80 18.06 -6.04
C ILE A 80 -18.17 17.98 -4.55
N PHE A 81 -17.26 17.58 -3.66
CA PHE A 81 -17.54 17.37 -2.22
C PHE A 81 -18.19 18.58 -1.53
N PRO A 82 -17.65 19.81 -1.62
CA PRO A 82 -18.29 20.98 -1.02
C PRO A 82 -19.71 21.22 -1.53
N TRP A 83 -19.94 21.08 -2.85
CA TRP A 83 -21.28 21.19 -3.44
C TRP A 83 -22.22 20.09 -2.91
N ALA A 84 -21.75 18.85 -2.83
CA ALA A 84 -22.54 17.72 -2.34
C ALA A 84 -22.96 17.87 -0.86
N THR A 85 -22.14 18.53 -0.03
CA THR A 85 -22.46 18.76 1.40
C THR A 85 -23.40 19.93 1.66
N GLN A 86 -23.71 20.76 0.66
CA GLN A 86 -24.53 21.97 0.79
C GLN A 86 -25.86 21.89 0.01
N LEU A 87 -26.05 20.83 -0.78
CA LEU A 87 -27.36 20.49 -1.32
C LEU A 87 -28.27 20.07 -0.17
N GLU A 88 -29.36 20.80 0.04
CA GLU A 88 -30.43 20.45 0.97
C GLU A 88 -31.01 19.05 0.69
#